data_AF-A0A158PRH2-F1
#
_entry.id   AF-A0A158PRH2-F1
#
_cell.length_a   1.000
_cell.length_b   1.000
_cell.length_c   1.000
_cell.angle_alpha   90.00
_cell.angle_beta   90.00
_cell.angle_gamma   90.00
#
_symmetry.space_group_name_H-M   'P 1'
#
loop_
_entity.id
_entity.type
_entity.pdbx_description
1 polymer ?
#
loop_
_entity_poly.entity_id
_entity_poly.type
_entity_poly.pdbx_seq_one_letter_code
_entity_poly.pdbx_strand_id
1 'polypeptide(L)'
;MLLMASDIMTESKKGKNNDETDQVPRILDPDFLDRTACLPQDMHNDWISVLAAENSRRISDANEWSHVFHTPRSAEYIFTACTRLRLPQEVKYSALLIFDNFMVQLVSRLHESVYNSKQSDRKKYCEWNQIEATLSRQTTLRMLSSIQIASKMHSYNEIGELWKRYFESLITGSPFITMAHLRLAVSLSVQTVKLCLKTLGFAYTEESVVRSELRVLSMIDWEPAYHCTPLVYIESLFKILIAETKWRQNVEASDYWHYILLVLDCVFIHWNDVYNRMMCNVLGPSAEIITREQMCRVQADWFLLACGVIVTAACCIDGMQVADEVTNDLHRLSNIPIADITDMSVAIIECVISQQGSIAATSIIQI
;
A
#
# COMPACT_ATOMS: atom_id res chain seq x y z
N MET A 1 14.80 -6.49 -10.05
CA MET A 1 15.59 -5.43 -9.38
C MET A 1 15.69 -5.80 -7.90
N LEU A 2 16.30 -6.97 -7.64
CA LEU A 2 16.37 -7.62 -6.32
C LEU A 2 17.63 -8.52 -6.24
N LEU A 3 18.71 -8.07 -6.88
CA LEU A 3 20.02 -8.69 -6.78
C LEU A 3 21.01 -7.56 -6.53
N MET A 4 21.57 -7.53 -5.31
CA MET A 4 22.90 -7.03 -4.91
C MET A 4 22.86 -6.82 -3.39
N ALA A 5 22.75 -7.91 -2.65
CA ALA A 5 22.99 -7.90 -1.20
C ALA A 5 23.36 -9.32 -0.73
N SER A 6 24.47 -9.86 -1.24
CA SER A 6 25.22 -10.90 -0.54
C SER A 6 26.66 -10.92 -1.03
N ASP A 7 27.56 -11.01 -0.04
CA ASP A 7 28.99 -11.30 -0.11
C ASP A 7 29.95 -10.13 -0.38
N ILE A 8 30.62 -9.68 0.69
CA ILE A 8 32.07 -9.88 0.91
C ILE A 8 32.38 -9.71 2.41
N MET A 9 32.98 -10.76 2.97
CA MET A 9 33.58 -10.81 4.31
C MET A 9 34.87 -9.98 4.42
N THR A 10 35.06 -9.41 5.61
CA THR A 10 36.34 -9.17 6.31
C THR A 10 37.51 -8.51 5.55
N GLU A 11 37.84 -7.27 5.93
CA GLU A 11 39.20 -6.93 6.36
C GLU A 11 39.24 -5.61 7.13
N SER A 12 39.90 -5.65 8.29
CA SER A 12 40.18 -4.50 9.14
C SER A 12 41.28 -3.64 8.53
N LYS A 13 41.06 -2.32 8.38
CA LYS A 13 42.12 -1.32 8.53
C LYS A 13 41.57 0.07 8.90
N LYS A 14 42.28 0.65 9.86
CA LYS A 14 42.03 1.88 10.63
C LYS A 14 42.58 3.09 9.86
N GLY A 15 41.84 4.21 9.79
CA GLY A 15 42.46 5.54 9.58
C GLY A 15 41.70 6.62 8.80
N LYS A 16 41.09 7.54 9.56
CA LYS A 16 40.94 9.01 9.36
C LYS A 16 40.07 9.58 8.21
N ASN A 17 38.88 10.04 8.62
CA ASN A 17 38.33 11.40 8.54
C ASN A 17 38.66 12.28 7.33
N ASN A 18 37.65 12.48 6.47
CA ASN A 18 36.89 13.72 6.28
C ASN A 18 36.19 13.64 4.93
N ASP A 19 34.86 13.62 4.89
CA ASP A 19 34.10 14.50 3.99
C ASP A 19 32.60 14.35 4.23
N GLU A 20 31.94 15.48 4.13
CA GLU A 20 30.51 15.72 4.21
C GLU A 20 29.74 14.67 3.39
N THR A 21 29.07 13.75 4.08
CA THR A 21 28.14 12.84 3.41
C THR A 21 26.80 13.53 3.29
N ASP A 22 26.44 13.83 2.03
CA ASP A 22 25.08 14.03 1.55
C ASP A 22 24.12 13.10 2.31
N GLN A 23 23.47 13.64 3.34
CA GLN A 23 22.42 12.90 4.03
C GLN A 23 21.25 12.83 3.05
N VAL A 24 21.10 11.67 2.41
CA VAL A 24 19.85 11.25 1.78
C VAL A 24 18.73 11.61 2.77
N PRO A 25 17.78 12.50 2.42
CA PRO A 25 16.70 12.83 3.32
C PRO A 25 15.94 11.53 3.62
N ARG A 26 16.02 11.07 4.86
CA ARG A 26 15.31 9.87 5.31
C ARG A 26 13.83 10.16 5.18
N ILE A 27 13.10 9.25 4.53
CA ILE A 27 11.66 9.16 4.71
C ILE A 27 11.47 9.06 6.24
N LEU A 28 10.70 9.98 6.84
CA LEU A 28 10.46 9.94 8.29
C LEU A 28 9.58 8.72 8.56
N ASP A 29 10.17 7.65 9.06
CA ASP A 29 9.43 6.52 9.58
C ASP A 29 8.60 6.95 10.80
N PRO A 30 7.42 6.36 11.03
CA PRO A 30 6.62 6.67 12.21
C PRO A 30 7.38 6.34 13.49
N ASP A 31 7.36 7.26 14.45
CA ASP A 31 7.88 6.99 15.80
C ASP A 31 6.81 6.29 16.64
N PHE A 32 6.82 4.97 16.61
CA PHE A 32 5.90 4.16 17.41
C PHE A 32 6.16 4.26 18.93
N LEU A 33 7.26 4.88 19.36
CA LEU A 33 7.54 5.11 20.78
C LEU A 33 7.11 6.50 21.26
N ASP A 34 6.80 7.41 20.34
CA ASP A 34 6.31 8.74 20.66
C ASP A 34 4.96 8.66 21.40
N ARG A 35 4.88 9.30 22.57
CA ARG A 35 3.69 9.41 23.40
C ARG A 35 3.09 10.81 23.44
N THR A 36 3.69 11.77 22.71
CA THR A 36 3.27 13.18 22.74
C THR A 36 2.05 13.44 21.86
N ALA A 37 1.90 12.71 20.76
CA ALA A 37 0.77 12.78 19.84
C ALA A 37 0.08 11.41 19.65
N CYS A 38 0.03 10.57 20.71
CA CYS A 38 -0.66 9.29 20.65
C CYS A 38 -2.12 9.41 21.11
N LEU A 39 -2.98 8.57 20.54
CA LEU A 39 -4.34 8.39 21.03
C LEU A 39 -4.28 7.87 22.50
N PRO A 40 -5.03 8.49 23.44
CA PRO A 40 -5.11 8.02 24.82
C PRO A 40 -5.55 6.55 24.90
N GLN A 41 -5.02 5.81 25.88
CA GLN A 41 -5.25 4.36 26.00
C GLN A 41 -6.73 3.99 26.18
N ASP A 42 -7.49 4.82 26.89
CA ASP A 42 -8.93 4.68 27.08
C ASP A 42 -9.72 4.85 25.77
N MET A 43 -9.16 5.51 24.76
CA MET A 43 -9.78 5.68 23.43
C MET A 43 -9.34 4.61 22.42
N HIS A 44 -8.43 3.69 22.76
CA HIS A 44 -7.96 2.66 21.82
C HIS A 44 -9.11 1.76 21.35
N ASN A 45 -9.99 1.34 22.26
CA ASN A 45 -11.15 0.52 21.91
C ASN A 45 -12.14 1.24 20.99
N ASP A 46 -12.34 2.55 21.19
CA ASP A 46 -13.19 3.36 20.33
C ASP A 46 -12.61 3.45 18.92
N TRP A 47 -11.29 3.67 18.81
CA TRP A 47 -10.60 3.71 17.52
C TRP A 47 -10.63 2.37 16.78
N ILE A 48 -10.37 1.26 17.48
CA ILE A 48 -10.51 -0.09 16.91
C ILE A 48 -11.95 -0.33 16.46
N SER A 49 -12.94 0.16 17.21
CA SER A 49 -14.36 0.06 16.82
C SER A 49 -14.67 0.86 15.55
N VAL A 50 -14.09 2.05 15.37
CA VAL A 50 -14.23 2.84 14.13
C VAL A 50 -13.62 2.07 12.95
N LEU A 51 -12.40 1.55 13.11
CA LEU A 51 -11.77 0.72 12.08
C LEU A 51 -12.63 -0.52 11.77
N ALA A 52 -13.23 -1.15 12.77
CA ALA A 52 -14.00 -2.37 12.58
C ALA A 52 -15.31 -2.10 11.84
N ALA A 53 -15.95 -0.96 12.12
CA ALA A 53 -17.12 -0.49 11.39
C ALA A 53 -16.78 -0.20 9.92
N GLU A 54 -15.67 0.49 9.65
CA GLU A 54 -15.22 0.77 8.28
C GLU A 54 -14.83 -0.51 7.53
N ASN A 55 -14.15 -1.45 8.19
CA ASN A 55 -13.84 -2.77 7.63
C ASN A 55 -15.12 -3.54 7.26
N SER A 56 -16.09 -3.58 8.18
CA SER A 56 -17.36 -4.28 7.97
C SER A 56 -18.16 -3.69 6.81
N ARG A 57 -18.22 -2.36 6.72
CA ARG A 57 -18.83 -1.66 5.59
C ARG A 57 -18.17 -2.06 4.28
N ARG A 58 -16.85 -2.04 4.24
CA ARG A 58 -16.07 -2.38 3.04
C ARG A 58 -16.20 -3.84 2.62
N ILE A 59 -16.30 -4.78 3.57
CA ILE A 59 -16.62 -6.19 3.30
C ILE A 59 -18.04 -6.33 2.75
N SER A 60 -18.99 -5.53 3.23
CA SER A 60 -20.37 -5.53 2.74
C SER A 60 -20.51 -4.93 1.34
N ASP A 61 -19.71 -3.91 1.01
CA ASP A 61 -19.74 -3.22 -0.28
C ASP A 61 -18.94 -3.97 -1.37
N ALA A 62 -18.07 -4.90 -0.97
CA ALA A 62 -17.24 -5.69 -1.87
C ALA A 62 -18.09 -6.54 -2.81
N ASN A 63 -17.73 -6.51 -4.10
CA ASN A 63 -18.43 -7.22 -5.16
C ASN A 63 -17.44 -7.89 -6.11
N GLU A 64 -17.93 -8.67 -7.07
CA GLU A 64 -17.10 -9.45 -8.00
C GLU A 64 -16.13 -8.60 -8.86
N TRP A 65 -16.36 -7.28 -8.95
CA TRP A 65 -15.54 -6.35 -9.73
C TRP A 65 -14.45 -5.65 -8.91
N SER A 66 -14.43 -5.81 -7.59
CA SER A 66 -13.36 -5.26 -6.75
C SER A 66 -11.99 -5.84 -7.14
N HIS A 67 -10.93 -5.01 -7.10
CA HIS A 67 -9.54 -5.42 -7.34
C HIS A 67 -9.25 -6.00 -8.75
N VAL A 68 -10.13 -5.79 -9.74
CA VAL A 68 -9.92 -6.29 -11.11
C VAL A 68 -8.72 -5.65 -11.81
N PHE A 69 -8.45 -4.38 -11.52
CA PHE A 69 -7.31 -3.63 -12.07
C PHE A 69 -6.13 -3.55 -11.10
N HIS A 70 -6.25 -4.11 -9.90
CA HIS A 70 -5.14 -4.40 -8.99
C HIS A 70 -4.36 -5.63 -9.49
N THR A 71 -3.55 -5.42 -10.53
CA THR A 71 -2.64 -6.43 -11.08
C THR A 71 -1.21 -6.27 -10.57
N PRO A 72 -0.35 -7.30 -10.65
CA PRO A 72 1.08 -7.15 -10.34
C PRO A 72 1.74 -6.03 -11.14
N ARG A 73 1.42 -5.92 -12.44
CA ARG A 73 1.98 -4.88 -13.32
C ARG A 73 1.59 -3.47 -12.90
N SER A 74 0.33 -3.25 -12.51
CA SER A 74 -0.12 -1.94 -12.01
C SER A 74 0.51 -1.60 -10.66
N ALA A 75 0.61 -2.58 -9.75
CA ALA A 75 1.24 -2.41 -8.45
C ALA A 75 2.72 -2.04 -8.62
N GLU A 76 3.49 -2.85 -9.35
CA GLU A 76 4.90 -2.61 -9.65
C GLU A 76 5.13 -1.24 -10.30
N TYR A 77 4.30 -0.87 -11.28
CA TYR A 77 4.42 0.42 -11.96
C TYR A 77 4.19 1.58 -10.99
N ILE A 78 3.09 1.57 -10.24
CA ILE A 78 2.74 2.62 -9.29
C ILE A 78 3.78 2.71 -8.18
N PHE A 79 4.20 1.58 -7.62
CA PHE A 79 5.17 1.55 -6.53
C PHE A 79 6.53 2.06 -7.00
N THR A 80 6.98 1.64 -8.19
CA THR A 80 8.22 2.14 -8.81
C THR A 80 8.15 3.65 -9.04
N ALA A 81 7.02 4.17 -9.52
CA ALA A 81 6.82 5.60 -9.71
C ALA A 81 6.88 6.36 -8.38
N CYS A 82 6.18 5.90 -7.34
CA CYS A 82 6.21 6.49 -6.00
C CYS A 82 7.62 6.49 -5.40
N THR A 83 8.36 5.38 -5.50
CA THR A 83 9.75 5.29 -5.03
C THR A 83 10.68 6.25 -5.78
N ARG A 84 10.57 6.34 -7.11
CA ARG A 84 11.38 7.28 -7.91
C ARG A 84 11.05 8.74 -7.62
N LEU A 85 9.79 9.02 -7.30
CA LEU A 85 9.31 10.34 -6.90
C LEU A 85 9.56 10.65 -5.42
N ARG A 86 10.08 9.68 -4.64
CA ARG A 86 10.32 9.78 -3.20
C ARG A 86 9.07 10.20 -2.42
N LEU A 87 7.93 9.62 -2.78
CA LEU A 87 6.66 9.87 -2.09
C LEU A 87 6.56 9.00 -0.82
N PRO A 88 5.81 9.45 0.21
CA PRO A 88 5.55 8.64 1.40
C PRO A 88 4.92 7.28 1.06
N GLN A 89 5.15 6.28 1.92
CA GLN A 89 4.71 4.90 1.68
C GLN A 89 3.19 4.81 1.47
N GLU A 90 2.40 5.57 2.23
CA GLU A 90 0.94 5.60 2.10
C GLU A 90 0.43 5.97 0.71
N VAL A 91 1.20 6.78 -0.02
CA VAL A 91 0.79 7.25 -1.34
C VAL A 91 0.69 6.10 -2.33
N LYS A 92 1.59 5.10 -2.26
CA LYS A 92 1.61 4.01 -3.25
C LYS A 92 0.43 3.04 -3.08
N TYR A 93 0.06 2.72 -1.84
CA TYR A 93 -1.10 1.87 -1.54
C TYR A 93 -2.40 2.59 -1.92
N SER A 94 -2.54 3.86 -1.52
CA SER A 94 -3.71 4.69 -1.84
C SER A 94 -3.87 4.87 -3.34
N ALA A 95 -2.78 5.15 -4.06
CA ALA A 95 -2.81 5.37 -5.50
C ALA A 95 -3.27 4.12 -6.27
N LEU A 96 -2.85 2.92 -5.84
CA LEU A 96 -3.27 1.68 -6.48
C LEU A 96 -4.77 1.42 -6.27
N LEU A 97 -5.27 1.64 -5.06
CA LEU A 97 -6.70 1.48 -4.73
C LEU A 97 -7.57 2.50 -5.47
N ILE A 98 -7.12 3.76 -5.57
CA ILE A 98 -7.78 4.81 -6.37
C ILE A 98 -7.81 4.40 -7.85
N PHE A 99 -6.68 3.93 -8.37
CA PHE A 99 -6.58 3.49 -9.77
C PHE A 99 -7.54 2.33 -10.07
N ASP A 100 -7.59 1.33 -9.19
CA ASP A 100 -8.49 0.18 -9.32
C ASP A 100 -9.95 0.61 -9.39
N ASN A 101 -10.42 1.35 -8.37
CA ASN A 101 -11.81 1.81 -8.32
C ASN A 101 -12.19 2.68 -9.53
N PHE A 102 -11.31 3.61 -9.90
CA PHE A 102 -11.49 4.45 -11.08
C PHE A 102 -11.67 3.61 -12.36
N MET A 103 -10.81 2.60 -12.55
CA MET A 103 -10.84 1.78 -13.76
C MET A 103 -12.09 0.91 -13.81
N VAL A 104 -12.51 0.33 -12.68
CA VAL A 104 -13.77 -0.43 -12.59
C VAL A 104 -14.95 0.45 -12.99
N GLN A 105 -15.09 1.63 -12.39
CA GLN A 105 -16.21 2.53 -12.69
C GLN A 105 -16.19 3.04 -14.14
N LEU A 106 -15.00 3.39 -14.66
CA LEU A 106 -14.87 3.84 -16.05
C LEU A 106 -15.27 2.75 -17.04
N VAL A 107 -14.75 1.54 -16.86
CA VAL A 107 -15.01 0.41 -17.76
C VAL A 107 -16.47 -0.02 -17.68
N SER A 108 -17.05 -0.06 -16.48
CA SER A 108 -18.48 -0.37 -16.29
C SER A 108 -19.38 0.64 -17.00
N ARG A 109 -19.15 1.95 -16.84
CA ARG A 109 -19.95 2.99 -17.52
C ARG A 109 -19.79 2.95 -19.04
N LEU A 110 -18.58 2.67 -19.55
CA LEU A 110 -18.33 2.53 -20.98
C LEU A 110 -19.00 1.27 -21.54
N HIS A 111 -18.91 0.15 -20.84
CA HIS A 111 -19.55 -1.10 -21.21
C HIS A 111 -21.07 -0.93 -21.27
N GLU A 112 -21.66 -0.33 -20.24
CA GLU A 112 -23.09 -0.01 -20.21
C GLU A 112 -23.50 0.87 -21.41
N SER A 113 -22.74 1.94 -21.69
CA SER A 113 -22.99 2.83 -22.83
C SER A 113 -22.99 2.11 -24.18
N VAL A 114 -22.04 1.19 -24.41
CA VAL A 114 -21.91 0.46 -25.67
C VAL A 114 -23.02 -0.59 -25.80
N TYR A 115 -23.23 -1.39 -24.77
CA TYR A 115 -24.10 -2.56 -24.85
C TYR A 115 -25.59 -2.23 -24.67
N ASN A 116 -25.93 -1.11 -24.03
CA ASN A 116 -27.30 -0.58 -24.01
C ASN A 116 -27.69 0.14 -25.32
N SER A 117 -26.73 0.37 -26.23
CA SER A 117 -27.04 0.97 -27.53
C SER A 117 -27.88 0.02 -28.40
N LYS A 118 -28.75 0.59 -29.26
CA LYS A 118 -29.55 -0.17 -30.24
C LYS A 118 -28.76 -0.62 -31.48
N GLN A 119 -27.43 -0.56 -31.43
CA GLN A 119 -26.57 -0.94 -32.54
C GLN A 119 -26.51 -2.47 -32.71
N SER A 120 -26.07 -2.93 -33.89
CA SER A 120 -25.80 -4.35 -34.12
C SER A 120 -24.57 -4.82 -33.35
N ASP A 121 -24.52 -6.09 -32.98
CA ASP A 121 -23.43 -6.68 -32.19
C ASP A 121 -22.05 -6.48 -32.84
N ARG A 122 -21.98 -6.56 -34.17
CA ARG A 122 -20.74 -6.28 -34.91
C ARG A 122 -20.24 -4.85 -34.69
N LYS A 123 -21.14 -3.87 -34.65
CA LYS A 123 -20.75 -2.47 -34.40
C LYS A 123 -20.33 -2.27 -32.95
N LYS A 124 -21.05 -2.86 -31.99
CA LYS A 124 -20.69 -2.86 -30.56
C LYS A 124 -19.29 -3.41 -30.33
N TYR A 125 -18.97 -4.55 -30.95
CA TYR A 125 -17.63 -5.15 -30.86
C TYR A 125 -16.54 -4.24 -31.46
N CYS A 126 -16.78 -3.63 -32.62
CA CYS A 126 -15.83 -2.68 -33.21
C CYS A 126 -15.63 -1.44 -32.33
N GLU A 127 -16.69 -0.90 -31.74
CA GLU A 127 -16.65 0.23 -30.81
C GLU A 127 -15.88 -0.13 -29.54
N TRP A 128 -16.15 -1.31 -28.96
CA TRP A 128 -15.45 -1.81 -27.79
C TRP A 128 -13.94 -1.94 -28.01
N ASN A 129 -13.50 -2.49 -29.14
CA ASN A 129 -12.09 -2.58 -29.47
C ASN A 129 -11.40 -1.21 -29.56
N GLN A 130 -12.11 -0.19 -30.04
CA GLN A 130 -11.58 1.19 -30.08
C GLN A 130 -11.49 1.82 -28.68
N ILE A 131 -12.48 1.53 -27.83
CA ILE A 131 -12.48 1.95 -26.43
C ILE A 131 -11.31 1.30 -25.69
N GLU A 132 -11.13 -0.02 -25.81
CA GLU A 132 -10.04 -0.76 -25.17
C GLU A 132 -8.68 -0.23 -25.60
N ALA A 133 -8.46 -0.01 -26.91
CA ALA A 133 -7.23 0.60 -27.42
C ALA A 133 -7.00 2.01 -26.84
N THR A 134 -8.07 2.79 -26.63
CA THR A 134 -7.97 4.12 -26.04
C THR A 134 -7.65 4.07 -24.55
N LEU A 135 -8.28 3.17 -23.80
CA LEU A 135 -8.02 2.95 -22.39
C LEU A 135 -6.56 2.55 -22.18
N SER A 136 -6.09 1.56 -22.94
CA SER A 136 -4.70 1.08 -22.89
C SER A 136 -3.67 2.19 -23.08
N ARG A 137 -3.87 3.08 -24.07
CA ARG A 137 -2.97 4.25 -24.30
C ARG A 137 -2.99 5.27 -23.17
N GLN A 138 -4.10 5.38 -22.43
CA GLN A 138 -4.28 6.36 -21.37
C GLN A 138 -3.94 5.82 -19.98
N THR A 139 -3.80 4.50 -19.81
CA THR A 139 -3.57 3.85 -18.51
C THR A 139 -2.45 4.49 -17.70
N THR A 140 -1.29 4.75 -18.32
CA THR A 140 -0.15 5.41 -17.69
C THR A 140 -0.51 6.78 -17.10
N LEU A 141 -1.28 7.59 -17.85
CA LEU A 141 -1.77 8.88 -17.39
C LEU A 141 -2.71 8.71 -16.19
N ARG A 142 -3.58 7.70 -16.20
CA ARG A 142 -4.51 7.40 -15.09
C ARG A 142 -3.80 6.94 -13.82
N MET A 143 -2.77 6.11 -13.95
CA MET A 143 -1.94 5.70 -12.82
C MET A 143 -1.24 6.91 -12.19
N LEU A 144 -0.61 7.78 -13.01
CA LEU A 144 0.04 8.99 -12.49
C LEU A 144 -0.96 10.01 -11.92
N SER A 145 -2.16 10.14 -12.49
CA SER A 145 -3.24 10.94 -11.89
C SER A 145 -3.68 10.38 -10.53
N SER A 146 -3.74 9.06 -10.38
CA SER A 146 -4.10 8.41 -9.11
C SER A 146 -3.02 8.64 -8.05
N ILE A 147 -1.74 8.59 -8.43
CA ILE A 147 -0.60 8.97 -7.58
C ILE A 147 -0.69 10.44 -7.18
N GLN A 148 -1.03 11.32 -8.13
CA GLN A 148 -1.18 12.74 -7.88
C GLN A 148 -2.25 13.02 -6.83
N ILE A 149 -3.44 12.42 -6.97
CA ILE A 149 -4.54 12.53 -6.01
C ILE A 149 -4.12 11.99 -4.65
N ALA A 150 -3.57 10.77 -4.60
CA ALA A 150 -3.11 10.16 -3.35
C ALA A 150 -2.06 11.02 -2.63
N SER A 151 -1.10 11.57 -3.38
CA SER A 151 -0.08 12.46 -2.82
C SER A 151 -0.68 13.72 -2.21
N LYS A 152 -1.72 14.30 -2.84
CA LYS A 152 -2.46 15.45 -2.31
C LYS A 152 -3.18 15.10 -1.03
N MET A 153 -3.88 13.96 -0.98
CA MET A 153 -4.59 13.50 0.22
C MET A 153 -3.65 13.39 1.43
N HIS A 154 -2.47 12.81 1.24
CA HIS A 154 -1.51 12.60 2.33
C HIS A 154 -0.66 13.85 2.64
N SER A 155 -0.52 14.79 1.70
CA SER A 155 0.18 16.07 1.96
C SER A 155 -0.58 16.95 2.95
N TYR A 156 -1.92 16.89 3.00
CA TYR A 156 -2.71 17.70 3.94
C TYR A 156 -2.63 17.19 5.39
N ASN A 157 -2.48 15.88 5.59
CA ASN A 157 -2.33 15.28 6.92
C ASN A 157 -0.99 15.66 7.56
N GLU A 158 0.09 15.76 6.77
CA GLU A 158 1.40 16.22 7.24
C GLU A 158 1.43 17.72 7.59
N ILE A 159 0.69 18.56 6.85
CA ILE A 159 0.64 20.01 7.11
C ILE A 159 0.08 20.30 8.52
N GLY A 160 -0.97 19.59 8.96
CA GLY A 160 -1.55 19.77 10.30
C GLY A 160 -0.55 19.55 11.44
N GLU A 161 0.22 18.46 11.36
CA GLU A 161 1.27 18.12 12.35
C GLU A 161 2.48 19.07 12.28
N LEU A 162 2.84 19.53 11.08
CA LEU A 162 3.92 20.51 10.90
C LEU A 162 3.57 21.88 11.48
N TRP A 163 2.33 22.35 11.33
CA TRP A 163 1.87 23.58 11.98
C TRP A 163 1.82 23.45 13.49
N LYS A 164 1.38 22.30 14.00
CA LYS A 164 1.36 22.00 15.44
C LYS A 164 2.77 22.02 16.03
N ARG A 165 3.73 21.32 15.41
CA ARG A 165 5.15 21.31 15.82
C ARG A 165 5.84 22.67 15.66
N TYR A 166 5.50 23.43 14.61
CA TYR A 166 5.97 24.80 14.44
C TYR A 166 5.44 25.72 15.54
N PHE A 167 4.17 25.58 15.91
CA PHE A 167 3.55 26.34 17.00
C PHE A 167 4.15 25.98 18.38
N GLU A 168 4.40 24.69 18.62
CA GLU A 168 5.10 24.20 19.82
C GLU A 168 6.57 24.68 19.90
N SER A 169 7.27 24.75 18.76
CA SER A 169 8.62 25.33 18.66
C SER A 169 8.63 26.84 18.91
N LEU A 170 7.57 27.55 18.52
CA LEU A 170 7.37 28.97 18.81
C LEU A 170 7.13 29.23 20.30
N ILE A 171 6.43 28.31 20.98
CA ILE A 171 6.20 28.38 22.43
C ILE A 171 7.48 28.06 23.23
N THR A 172 8.34 27.17 22.73
CA THR A 172 9.55 26.70 23.42
C THR A 172 10.83 27.49 23.10
N GLY A 173 10.77 28.45 22.17
CA GLY A 173 11.81 29.47 21.99
C GLY A 173 13.11 29.00 21.31
N SER A 174 13.12 27.88 20.58
CA SER A 174 14.32 27.41 19.85
C SER A 174 14.36 27.98 18.41
N PRO A 175 15.33 28.84 18.03
CA PRO A 175 15.26 29.57 16.76
C PRO A 175 15.92 28.91 15.53
N PHE A 176 16.33 27.64 15.53
CA PHE A 176 17.32 27.15 14.54
C PHE A 176 16.95 26.00 13.58
N ILE A 177 15.69 25.55 13.50
CA ILE A 177 15.30 24.45 12.57
C ILE A 177 14.36 24.94 11.46
N THR A 178 14.69 26.06 10.80
CA THR A 178 13.70 26.77 9.94
C THR A 178 13.89 26.69 8.43
N MET A 179 14.82 25.90 7.86
CA MET A 179 14.92 25.83 6.38
C MET A 179 15.17 24.45 5.76
N ALA A 180 15.67 23.45 6.48
CA ALA A 180 15.87 22.11 5.93
C ALA A 180 14.60 21.23 5.93
N HIS A 181 13.63 21.56 6.79
CA HIS A 181 12.41 20.77 7.01
C HIS A 181 11.27 21.13 6.03
N LEU A 182 11.48 22.09 5.11
CA LEU A 182 10.43 22.66 4.26
C LEU A 182 10.28 21.97 2.88
N ARG A 183 10.77 20.72 2.72
CA ARG A 183 10.80 20.05 1.39
C ARG A 183 10.13 18.67 1.29
N LEU A 184 9.42 18.18 2.30
CA LEU A 184 8.78 16.86 2.29
C LEU A 184 7.44 16.98 3.05
N ALA A 185 6.23 16.76 2.52
CA ALA A 185 5.77 16.41 1.19
C ALA A 185 5.12 17.60 0.45
N VAL A 186 5.69 17.99 -0.69
CA VAL A 186 4.95 18.80 -1.66
C VAL A 186 4.11 17.83 -2.48
N SER A 187 2.79 17.89 -2.33
CA SER A 187 1.82 17.24 -3.21
C SER A 187 2.32 17.23 -4.66
N LEU A 188 2.24 16.07 -5.33
CA LEU A 188 2.79 15.92 -6.67
C LEU A 188 2.18 16.95 -7.64
N SER A 189 3.03 17.82 -8.20
CA SER A 189 2.57 18.89 -9.07
C SER A 189 2.21 18.37 -10.47
N VAL A 190 1.33 19.10 -11.17
CA VAL A 190 0.98 18.84 -12.57
C VAL A 190 2.22 18.86 -13.48
N GLN A 191 3.17 19.75 -13.18
CA GLN A 191 4.43 19.85 -13.92
C GLN A 191 5.30 18.60 -13.74
N THR A 192 5.37 18.07 -12.51
CA THR A 192 6.10 16.83 -12.21
C THR A 192 5.49 15.65 -12.96
N VAL A 193 4.16 15.50 -12.94
CA VAL A 193 3.44 14.44 -13.68
C VAL A 193 3.71 14.54 -15.17
N LYS A 194 3.63 15.75 -15.75
CA LYS A 194 3.94 15.99 -17.17
C LYS A 194 5.38 15.62 -17.50
N LEU A 195 6.34 15.93 -16.63
CA LEU A 195 7.74 15.54 -16.81
C LEU A 195 7.90 14.02 -16.79
N CYS A 196 7.28 13.32 -15.84
CA CYS A 196 7.29 11.86 -15.79
C CYS A 196 6.73 11.23 -17.06
N LEU A 197 5.58 11.72 -17.54
CA LEU A 197 4.97 11.28 -18.80
C LEU A 197 5.91 11.48 -19.98
N LYS A 198 6.57 12.64 -20.06
CA LYS A 198 7.54 12.95 -21.12
C LYS A 198 8.72 11.97 -21.09
N THR A 199 9.27 11.66 -19.92
CA THR A 199 10.36 10.68 -19.76
C THR A 199 9.96 9.27 -20.18
N LEU A 200 8.68 8.94 -20.07
CA LEU A 200 8.12 7.65 -20.49
C LEU A 200 7.71 7.61 -21.99
N GLY A 201 7.98 8.68 -22.75
CA GLY A 201 7.65 8.78 -24.17
C GLY A 201 6.23 9.27 -24.47
N PHE A 202 5.49 9.74 -23.47
CA PHE A 202 4.14 10.28 -23.64
C PHE A 202 4.12 11.81 -23.72
N ALA A 203 3.53 12.34 -24.77
CA ALA A 203 3.34 13.78 -24.96
C ALA A 203 1.96 14.22 -24.45
N TYR A 204 1.89 14.79 -23.24
CA TYR A 204 0.69 15.37 -22.66
C TYR A 204 0.88 16.86 -22.30
N THR A 205 -0.19 17.63 -22.44
CA THR A 205 -0.24 19.03 -21.95
C THR A 205 -0.60 19.06 -20.47
N GLU A 206 -0.31 20.17 -19.77
CA GLU A 206 -0.69 20.35 -18.36
C GLU A 206 -2.21 20.31 -18.20
N GLU A 207 -2.93 20.92 -19.13
CA GLU A 207 -4.39 20.86 -19.20
C GLU A 207 -4.89 19.41 -19.31
N SER A 208 -4.23 18.56 -20.11
CA SER A 208 -4.59 17.15 -20.24
C SER A 208 -4.38 16.38 -18.94
N VAL A 209 -3.32 16.71 -18.19
CA VAL A 209 -3.02 16.12 -16.88
C VAL A 209 -4.08 16.53 -15.86
N VAL A 210 -4.41 17.83 -15.77
CA VAL A 210 -5.47 18.34 -14.88
C VAL A 210 -6.82 17.72 -15.22
N ARG A 211 -7.16 17.65 -16.52
CA ARG A 211 -8.41 17.02 -16.96
C ARG A 211 -8.45 15.53 -16.64
N SER A 212 -7.30 14.86 -16.66
CA SER A 212 -7.21 13.47 -16.24
C SER A 212 -7.45 13.32 -14.74
N GLU A 213 -6.81 14.16 -13.92
CA GLU A 213 -7.00 14.21 -12.47
C GLU A 213 -8.47 14.44 -12.11
N LEU A 214 -9.11 15.47 -12.68
CA LEU A 214 -10.54 15.75 -12.46
C LEU A 214 -11.43 14.59 -12.89
N ARG A 215 -11.08 13.89 -13.97
CA ARG A 215 -11.84 12.71 -14.40
C ARG A 215 -11.71 11.55 -13.40
N VAL A 216 -10.52 11.33 -12.84
CA VAL A 216 -10.34 10.28 -11.82
C VAL A 216 -11.18 10.61 -10.59
N LEU A 217 -11.06 11.84 -10.06
CA LEU A 217 -11.83 12.31 -8.91
C LEU A 217 -13.34 12.26 -9.10
N SER A 218 -13.83 12.75 -10.25
CA SER A 218 -15.27 12.75 -10.53
C SER A 218 -15.85 11.38 -10.82
N MET A 219 -15.03 10.41 -11.22
CA MET A 219 -15.52 9.04 -11.40
C MET A 219 -15.76 8.41 -10.04
N ILE A 220 -14.78 8.53 -9.12
CA ILE A 220 -14.86 8.02 -7.74
C ILE A 220 -15.74 8.89 -6.82
N ASP A 221 -16.65 9.69 -7.40
CA ASP A 221 -17.62 10.53 -6.68
C ASP A 221 -17.01 11.48 -5.63
N TRP A 222 -15.76 11.93 -5.84
CA TRP A 222 -15.00 12.79 -4.92
C TRP A 222 -14.72 12.20 -3.53
N GLU A 223 -15.15 10.97 -3.31
CA GLU A 223 -14.85 10.18 -2.13
C GLU A 223 -13.79 9.15 -2.54
N PRO A 224 -12.50 9.35 -2.20
CA PRO A 224 -11.55 8.26 -2.34
C PRO A 224 -12.14 7.06 -1.61
N ALA A 225 -12.23 5.91 -2.29
CA ALA A 225 -13.06 4.77 -1.91
C ALA A 225 -12.92 4.32 -0.44
N TYR A 226 -11.79 4.69 0.18
CA TYR A 226 -11.40 4.26 1.50
C TYR A 226 -10.86 5.44 2.31
N HIS A 227 -11.47 5.68 3.48
CA HIS A 227 -11.01 6.69 4.44
C HIS A 227 -9.73 6.26 5.18
N CYS A 228 -9.48 4.94 5.23
CA CYS A 228 -8.27 4.33 5.78
C CYS A 228 -7.61 3.48 4.70
N THR A 229 -6.30 3.25 4.77
CA THR A 229 -5.59 2.25 3.94
C THR A 229 -5.31 1.00 4.78
N PRO A 230 -4.95 -0.16 4.18
CA PRO A 230 -4.44 -1.29 4.96
C PRO A 230 -3.28 -0.92 5.89
N LEU A 231 -2.45 0.04 5.47
CA LEU A 231 -1.33 0.51 6.28
C LEU A 231 -1.81 1.23 7.56
N VAL A 232 -2.91 1.99 7.52
CA VAL A 232 -3.52 2.58 8.74
C VAL A 232 -3.95 1.51 9.76
N TYR A 233 -4.51 0.39 9.30
CA TYR A 233 -4.88 -0.73 10.20
C TYR A 233 -3.63 -1.34 10.83
N ILE A 234 -2.59 -1.54 10.03
CA ILE A 234 -1.30 -2.05 10.47
C ILE A 234 -0.65 -1.09 11.47
N GLU A 235 -0.56 0.21 11.18
CA GLU A 235 -0.02 1.23 12.08
C GLU A 235 -0.75 1.24 13.41
N SER A 236 -2.09 1.21 13.37
CA SER A 236 -2.94 1.23 14.56
C SER A 236 -2.70 0.00 15.44
N LEU A 237 -2.78 -1.19 14.86
CA LEU A 237 -2.57 -2.44 15.58
C LEU A 237 -1.14 -2.55 16.11
N PHE A 238 -0.14 -2.23 15.28
CA PHE A 238 1.26 -2.30 15.64
C PHE A 238 1.63 -1.30 16.76
N LYS A 239 1.07 -0.07 16.72
CA LYS A 239 1.24 0.92 17.79
C LYS A 239 0.68 0.44 19.12
N ILE A 240 -0.53 -0.15 19.12
CA ILE A 240 -1.16 -0.68 20.32
C ILE A 240 -0.35 -1.87 20.86
N LEU A 241 0.06 -2.80 19.99
CA LEU A 241 0.91 -3.93 20.35
C LEU A 241 2.21 -3.47 21.01
N ILE A 242 2.98 -2.56 20.41
CA ILE A 242 4.23 -2.07 21.00
C ILE A 242 4.00 -1.36 22.35
N ALA A 243 2.85 -0.70 22.51
CA ALA A 243 2.51 -0.02 23.76
C ALA A 243 2.13 -1.00 24.88
N GLU A 244 1.44 -2.09 24.56
CA GLU A 244 0.92 -3.07 25.53
C GLU A 244 1.89 -4.20 25.85
N THR A 245 2.77 -4.56 24.92
CA THR A 245 3.51 -5.82 24.97
C THR A 245 4.98 -5.67 25.37
N LYS A 246 5.59 -6.80 25.75
CA LYS A 246 7.02 -6.93 26.07
C LYS A 246 7.91 -7.10 24.83
N TRP A 247 7.48 -6.70 23.63
CA TRP A 247 8.23 -6.85 22.35
C TRP A 247 9.62 -6.18 22.33
N ARG A 248 10.01 -5.52 23.41
CA ARG A 248 11.31 -4.84 23.57
C ARG A 248 12.47 -5.74 23.97
N GLN A 249 12.32 -7.07 23.96
CA GLN A 249 13.39 -7.89 24.55
C GLN A 249 14.66 -7.90 23.70
N ASN A 250 14.58 -7.80 22.37
CA ASN A 250 15.78 -7.89 21.51
C ASN A 250 15.82 -7.01 20.23
N VAL A 251 14.70 -6.50 19.72
CA VAL A 251 14.63 -5.84 18.40
C VAL A 251 13.96 -4.46 18.50
N GLU A 252 14.45 -3.50 17.72
CA GLU A 252 13.89 -2.14 17.67
C GLU A 252 12.57 -2.12 16.89
N ALA A 253 11.62 -1.27 17.32
CA ALA A 253 10.34 -1.11 16.63
C ALA A 253 10.49 -0.72 15.15
N SER A 254 11.59 -0.03 14.81
CA SER A 254 11.93 0.31 13.44
C SER A 254 12.14 -0.93 12.58
N ASP A 255 12.79 -1.98 13.08
CA ASP A 255 13.12 -3.15 12.26
C ASP A 255 11.85 -3.93 11.87
N TYR A 256 10.95 -4.13 12.83
CA TYR A 256 9.62 -4.67 12.56
C TYR A 256 8.86 -3.83 11.55
N TRP A 257 8.89 -2.50 11.67
CA TRP A 257 8.23 -1.61 10.72
C TRP A 257 8.77 -1.77 9.29
N HIS A 258 10.09 -1.89 9.12
CA HIS A 258 10.69 -2.14 7.82
C HIS A 258 10.21 -3.47 7.22
N TYR A 259 10.18 -4.55 8.01
CA TYR A 259 9.68 -5.84 7.56
C TYR A 259 8.18 -5.81 7.26
N ILE A 260 7.38 -5.14 8.07
CA ILE A 260 5.95 -4.91 7.84
C ILE A 260 5.72 -4.27 6.46
N LEU A 261 6.47 -3.21 6.14
CA LEU A 261 6.37 -2.55 4.84
C LEU A 261 6.81 -3.46 3.68
N LEU A 262 7.88 -4.24 3.85
CA LEU A 262 8.34 -5.21 2.84
C LEU A 262 7.29 -6.30 2.58
N VAL A 263 6.69 -6.83 3.65
CA VAL A 263 5.64 -7.84 3.57
C VAL A 263 4.40 -7.25 2.91
N LEU A 264 3.96 -6.05 3.30
CA LEU A 264 2.81 -5.39 2.69
C LEU A 264 3.05 -5.10 1.21
N ASP A 265 4.26 -4.71 0.83
CA ASP A 265 4.63 -4.55 -0.58
C ASP A 265 4.51 -5.83 -1.37
N CYS A 266 4.99 -6.94 -0.80
CA CYS A 266 4.85 -8.27 -1.39
C CYS A 266 3.37 -8.63 -1.59
N VAL A 267 2.52 -8.41 -0.58
CA VAL A 267 1.08 -8.68 -0.68
C VAL A 267 0.43 -7.83 -1.77
N PHE A 268 0.75 -6.53 -1.85
CA PHE A 268 0.17 -5.68 -2.89
C PHE A 268 0.64 -6.05 -4.30
N ILE A 269 1.87 -6.51 -4.48
CA ILE A 269 2.38 -6.96 -5.78
C ILE A 269 1.77 -8.31 -6.17
N HIS A 270 1.62 -9.23 -5.21
CA HIS A 270 1.15 -10.59 -5.43
C HIS A 270 -0.27 -10.83 -4.91
N TRP A 271 -1.12 -9.80 -4.94
CA TRP A 271 -2.45 -9.75 -4.31
C TRP A 271 -3.27 -11.03 -4.54
N ASN A 272 -3.51 -11.38 -5.81
CA ASN A 272 -4.31 -12.55 -6.13
C ASN A 272 -3.66 -13.88 -5.69
N ASP A 273 -2.33 -14.00 -5.74
CA ASP A 273 -1.65 -15.24 -5.33
C ASP A 273 -1.77 -15.46 -3.82
N VAL A 274 -1.56 -14.40 -3.02
CA VAL A 274 -1.71 -14.46 -1.56
C VAL A 274 -3.12 -14.88 -1.16
N TYR A 275 -4.15 -14.25 -1.72
CA TYR A 275 -5.53 -14.59 -1.36
C TYR A 275 -5.99 -15.94 -1.91
N ASN A 276 -5.50 -16.36 -3.09
CA ASN A 276 -5.73 -17.72 -3.57
C ASN A 276 -5.13 -18.77 -2.62
N ARG A 277 -3.89 -18.56 -2.14
CA ARG A 277 -3.25 -19.44 -1.15
C ARG A 277 -4.02 -19.45 0.17
N MET A 278 -4.42 -18.29 0.67
CA MET A 278 -5.21 -18.17 1.90
C MET A 278 -6.51 -18.98 1.79
N MET A 279 -7.23 -18.84 0.68
CA MET A 279 -8.45 -19.62 0.45
C MET A 279 -8.20 -21.12 0.32
N CYS A 280 -7.08 -21.53 -0.28
CA CYS A 280 -6.65 -22.93 -0.30
C CYS A 280 -6.32 -23.46 1.10
N ASN A 281 -5.72 -22.65 1.97
CA ASN A 281 -5.42 -23.03 3.35
C ASN A 281 -6.70 -23.30 4.14
N VAL A 282 -7.70 -22.43 4.00
CA VAL A 282 -8.97 -22.52 4.73
C VAL A 282 -9.88 -23.63 4.19
N LEU A 283 -10.01 -23.77 2.86
CA LEU A 283 -10.99 -24.69 2.24
C LEU A 283 -10.40 -25.99 1.71
N GLY A 284 -9.08 -26.11 1.63
CA GLY A 284 -8.40 -27.26 1.04
C GLY A 284 -8.92 -27.56 -0.38
N PRO A 285 -9.26 -28.81 -0.72
CA PRO A 285 -9.77 -29.19 -2.05
C PRO A 285 -11.06 -28.47 -2.49
N SER A 286 -11.78 -27.82 -1.57
CA SER A 286 -13.02 -27.09 -1.88
C SER A 286 -12.81 -25.64 -2.31
N ALA A 287 -11.56 -25.17 -2.40
CA ALA A 287 -11.23 -23.81 -2.84
C ALA A 287 -11.73 -23.49 -4.28
N GLU A 288 -11.89 -24.49 -5.14
CA GLU A 288 -12.40 -24.30 -6.51
C GLU A 288 -13.85 -23.80 -6.59
N ILE A 289 -14.61 -23.90 -5.49
CA ILE A 289 -16.04 -23.55 -5.44
C ILE A 289 -16.27 -22.06 -5.12
N ILE A 290 -15.23 -21.33 -4.72
CA ILE A 290 -15.37 -19.96 -4.24
C ILE A 290 -15.74 -19.01 -5.39
N THR A 291 -16.82 -18.27 -5.20
CA THR A 291 -17.21 -17.21 -6.14
C THR A 291 -16.26 -16.01 -6.06
N ARG A 292 -16.16 -15.25 -7.16
CA ARG A 292 -15.33 -14.04 -7.17
C ARG A 292 -15.78 -13.03 -6.11
N GLU A 293 -17.08 -12.90 -5.88
CA GLU A 293 -17.64 -12.03 -4.84
C GLU A 293 -17.15 -12.44 -3.45
N GLN A 294 -17.22 -13.73 -3.09
CA GLN A 294 -16.70 -14.23 -1.82
C GLN A 294 -15.19 -13.95 -1.66
N MET A 295 -14.41 -14.15 -2.72
CA MET A 295 -12.98 -13.81 -2.73
C MET A 295 -12.77 -12.31 -2.48
N CYS A 296 -13.52 -11.44 -3.17
CA CYS A 296 -13.44 -9.99 -2.98
C CYS A 296 -13.81 -9.55 -1.56
N ARG A 297 -14.74 -10.25 -0.90
CA ARG A 297 -15.10 -9.98 0.50
C ARG A 297 -13.96 -10.31 1.46
N VAL A 298 -13.22 -11.39 1.23
CA VAL A 298 -12.00 -11.71 1.99
C VAL A 298 -10.89 -10.69 1.70
N GLN A 299 -10.71 -10.30 0.44
CA GLN A 299 -9.77 -9.23 0.04
C GLN A 299 -10.11 -7.87 0.68
N ALA A 300 -11.38 -7.66 1.00
CA ALA A 300 -11.87 -6.51 1.73
C ALA A 300 -11.76 -6.63 3.26
N ASP A 301 -11.23 -7.72 3.81
CA ASP A 301 -10.93 -7.77 5.25
C ASP A 301 -9.50 -7.25 5.52
N TRP A 302 -9.38 -5.95 5.77
CA TRP A 302 -8.08 -5.32 6.02
C TRP A 302 -7.62 -5.48 7.45
N PHE A 303 -8.52 -5.79 8.39
CA PHE A 303 -8.13 -6.24 9.72
C PHE A 303 -7.38 -7.57 9.62
N LEU A 304 -7.92 -8.52 8.86
CA LEU A 304 -7.29 -9.81 8.63
C LEU A 304 -5.94 -9.67 7.93
N LEU A 305 -5.89 -8.86 6.86
CA LEU A 305 -4.65 -8.53 6.17
C LEU A 305 -3.62 -7.92 7.13
N ALA A 306 -4.02 -6.93 7.94
CA ALA A 306 -3.11 -6.26 8.86
C ALA A 306 -2.53 -7.23 9.89
N CYS A 307 -3.37 -8.10 10.47
CA CYS A 307 -2.92 -9.14 11.38
C CYS A 307 -1.92 -10.09 10.71
N GLY A 308 -2.25 -10.61 9.52
CA GLY A 308 -1.38 -11.53 8.79
C GLY A 308 -0.02 -10.92 8.42
N VAL A 309 0.01 -9.64 8.03
CA VAL A 309 1.25 -8.90 7.72
C VAL A 309 2.13 -8.73 8.96
N ILE A 310 1.55 -8.31 10.09
CA ILE A 310 2.30 -8.13 11.35
C ILE A 310 2.86 -9.46 11.85
N VAL A 311 2.07 -10.54 11.84
CA VAL A 311 2.52 -11.89 12.23
C VAL A 311 3.63 -12.38 11.32
N THR A 312 3.48 -12.19 10.00
CA THR A 312 4.52 -12.58 9.04
C THR A 312 5.82 -11.84 9.32
N ALA A 313 5.77 -10.52 9.53
CA ALA A 313 6.95 -9.72 9.84
C ALA A 313 7.63 -10.18 11.14
N ALA A 314 6.87 -10.45 12.19
CA ALA A 314 7.39 -10.99 13.44
C ALA A 314 8.02 -12.38 13.25
N CYS A 315 7.39 -13.25 12.46
CA CYS A 315 7.92 -14.56 12.11
C CYS A 315 9.25 -14.46 11.33
N CYS A 316 9.39 -13.48 10.44
CA CYS A 316 10.62 -13.27 9.67
C CYS A 316 11.79 -12.78 10.54
N ILE A 317 11.51 -12.06 11.64
CA ILE A 317 12.54 -11.46 12.50
C ILE A 317 12.92 -12.40 13.64
N ASP A 318 11.95 -12.86 14.44
CA ASP A 318 12.19 -13.63 15.67
C ASP A 318 11.74 -15.09 15.59
N GLY A 319 11.18 -15.50 14.45
CA GLY A 319 10.71 -16.86 14.23
C GLY A 319 9.32 -17.16 14.78
N MET A 320 8.95 -18.44 14.69
CA MET A 320 7.58 -18.92 14.89
C MET A 320 7.06 -18.73 16.32
N GLN A 321 7.91 -18.87 17.33
CA GLN A 321 7.48 -18.74 18.73
C GLN A 321 6.94 -17.33 19.04
N VAL A 322 7.65 -16.30 18.58
CA VAL A 322 7.18 -14.92 18.74
C VAL A 322 5.93 -14.70 17.91
N ALA A 323 5.90 -15.17 16.66
CA ALA A 323 4.74 -15.06 15.78
C ALA A 323 3.45 -15.63 16.41
N ASP A 324 3.54 -16.74 17.14
CA ASP A 324 2.39 -17.30 17.88
C ASP A 324 1.92 -16.38 19.01
N GLU A 325 2.84 -15.77 19.77
CA GLU A 325 2.50 -14.78 20.80
C GLU A 325 1.82 -13.55 20.17
N VAL A 326 2.38 -13.02 19.08
CA VAL A 326 1.81 -11.91 18.29
C VAL A 326 0.40 -12.24 17.83
N THR A 327 0.19 -13.45 17.33
CA THR A 327 -1.11 -13.90 16.83
C THR A 327 -2.15 -13.92 17.94
N ASN A 328 -1.77 -14.38 19.14
CA ASN A 328 -2.64 -14.38 20.32
C ASN A 328 -2.99 -12.95 20.78
N ASP A 329 -2.04 -12.01 20.71
CA ASP A 329 -2.27 -10.61 21.07
C ASP A 329 -3.22 -9.94 20.06
N LEU A 330 -2.96 -10.14 18.77
CA LEU A 330 -3.79 -9.62 17.69
C LEU A 330 -5.21 -10.19 17.72
N HIS A 331 -5.38 -11.49 17.99
CA HIS A 331 -6.69 -12.10 18.16
C HIS A 331 -7.52 -11.36 19.22
N ARG A 332 -6.90 -11.00 20.36
CA ARG A 332 -7.59 -10.27 21.44
C ARG A 332 -7.94 -8.83 21.04
N LEU A 333 -7.10 -8.18 20.24
CA LEU A 333 -7.32 -6.80 19.79
C LEU A 333 -8.33 -6.67 18.66
N SER A 334 -8.26 -7.55 17.66
CA SER A 334 -9.09 -7.48 16.44
C SER A 334 -10.33 -8.35 16.48
N ASN A 335 -10.41 -9.30 17.44
CA ASN A 335 -11.45 -10.32 17.52
C ASN A 335 -11.53 -11.24 16.27
N ILE A 336 -10.44 -11.33 15.50
CA ILE A 336 -10.32 -12.28 14.37
C ILE A 336 -9.83 -13.62 14.90
N PRO A 337 -10.42 -14.76 14.50
CA PRO A 337 -9.95 -16.08 14.91
C PRO A 337 -8.46 -16.31 14.65
N ILE A 338 -7.77 -16.93 15.61
CA ILE A 338 -6.33 -17.27 15.51
C ILE A 338 -6.04 -18.05 14.23
N ALA A 339 -6.90 -19.03 13.89
CA ALA A 339 -6.76 -19.83 12.68
C ALA A 339 -6.70 -18.98 11.41
N ASP A 340 -7.63 -18.03 11.26
CA ASP A 340 -7.70 -17.16 10.08
C ASP A 340 -6.46 -16.26 9.96
N ILE A 341 -5.98 -15.72 11.09
CA ILE A 341 -4.74 -14.92 11.13
C ILE A 341 -3.54 -15.78 10.70
N THR A 342 -3.44 -16.99 11.23
CA THR A 342 -2.37 -17.94 10.88
C THR A 342 -2.44 -18.33 9.40
N ASP A 343 -3.62 -18.63 8.88
CA ASP A 343 -3.82 -19.00 7.47
C ASP A 343 -3.41 -17.87 6.52
N MET A 344 -3.74 -16.62 6.88
CA MET A 344 -3.29 -15.44 6.14
C MET A 344 -1.77 -15.29 6.21
N SER A 345 -1.15 -15.42 7.39
CA SER A 345 0.30 -15.35 7.55
C SER A 345 1.03 -16.43 6.76
N VAL A 346 0.54 -17.68 6.80
CA VAL A 346 1.09 -18.81 6.04
C VAL A 346 1.00 -18.54 4.55
N ALA A 347 -0.15 -18.07 4.06
CA ALA A 347 -0.34 -17.73 2.65
C ALA A 347 0.65 -16.66 2.15
N ILE A 348 0.93 -15.65 2.98
CA ILE A 348 1.93 -14.62 2.68
C ILE A 348 3.34 -15.24 2.63
N ILE A 349 3.72 -16.05 3.63
CA ILE A 349 5.03 -16.71 3.69
C ILE A 349 5.25 -17.62 2.48
N GLU A 350 4.26 -18.44 2.13
CA GLU A 350 4.33 -19.31 0.96
C GLU A 350 4.47 -18.53 -0.35
N CYS A 351 3.73 -17.42 -0.47
CA CYS A 351 3.88 -16.51 -1.60
C CYS A 351 5.32 -16.01 -1.69
N VAL A 352 5.89 -15.47 -0.60
CA VAL A 352 7.27 -14.97 -0.56
C VAL A 352 8.28 -16.06 -0.96
N ILE A 353 8.16 -17.27 -0.42
CA ILE A 353 9.06 -18.40 -0.74
C ILE A 353 8.97 -18.77 -2.23
N SER A 354 7.76 -18.82 -2.79
CA SER A 354 7.55 -19.17 -4.20
C SER A 354 8.24 -18.18 -5.16
N GLN A 355 8.26 -16.89 -4.82
CA GLN A 355 8.91 -15.86 -5.64
C GLN A 355 10.44 -15.99 -5.61
N GLN A 356 11.03 -16.36 -4.47
CA GLN A 356 12.47 -16.63 -4.37
C GLN A 356 12.89 -17.81 -5.26
N GLY A 357 12.09 -18.88 -5.29
CA GLY A 357 12.32 -20.04 -6.16
C GLY A 357 12.24 -19.70 -7.66
N SER A 358 11.32 -18.82 -8.06
CA SER A 358 11.18 -18.37 -9.45
C SER A 358 12.37 -17.52 -9.91
N ILE A 359 12.95 -16.71 -9.02
CA ILE A 359 14.14 -15.90 -9.32
C ILE A 359 15.36 -16.82 -9.51
N ALA A 360 15.55 -17.81 -8.64
CA ALA A 360 16.63 -18.79 -8.76
C ALA A 360 16.52 -19.63 -10.05
N ALA A 361 15.31 -20.03 -10.45
CA ALA A 361 15.08 -20.78 -11.70
C ALA A 361 15.35 -19.93 -12.95
N THR A 362 15.02 -18.64 -12.93
CA THR A 362 15.27 -17.72 -14.07
C THR A 362 16.78 -17.45 -14.25
N SER A 363 17.55 -17.42 -13.16
CA SER A 363 19.00 -17.31 -13.21
C SER A 363 19.71 -18.56 -13.74
N ILE A 364 19.08 -19.74 -13.65
CA ILE A 364 19.64 -21.01 -14.17
C ILE A 364 19.39 -21.17 -15.68
N ILE A 365 18.36 -20.52 -16.24
CA ILE A 365 18.03 -20.59 -17.67
C ILE A 365 18.85 -19.57 -18.52
N GLN A 366 19.69 -18.74 -17.88
CA GLN A 366 20.58 -17.79 -18.56
C GLN A 366 22.08 -18.14 -18.50
N ILE A 367 22.43 -19.39 -18.20
CA ILE A 367 23.78 -19.96 -18.40
C ILE A 367 23.69 -21.03 -19.48
#